data_AF-A0A1E4IDE8-F1
#
_entry.id   AF-A0A1E4IDE8-F1
#
_cell.length_a   1.000
_cell.length_b   1.000
_cell.length_c   1.000
_cell.angle_alpha   90.00
_cell.angle_beta   90.00
_cell.angle_gamma   90.00
#
_symmetry.space_group_name_H-M   'P 1'
#
loop_
_entity.id
_entity.type
_entity.pdbx_description
1 polymer ?
#
loop_
_entity_poly.entity_id
_entity_poly.type
_entity_poly.pdbx_seq_one_letter_code
_entity_poly.pdbx_strand_id
1 'polypeptide(L)'
;MNAGRTRTTVTASTFSVGGELGLPGGIHQAAWLFVPPRGTEPVAVLVQNRAILARRFGVDPDATFFTVPRQQVRQLFFGPDVPDDVVAADCAAACAVPMAAAADIGTPGFVRAAAAGLTVPLLLGFGGVDTSADPLLEPSYYRAATDVTLRVFPTAHHCHNSATCRVDVYDAVADRVVARFGGVR
;
A
#
# COMPACT_ATOMS: atom_id res chain seq x y z
N MET A 1 32.89 -31.09 3.96
CA MET A 1 33.64 -29.82 3.93
C MET A 1 32.85 -28.81 3.09
N ASN A 2 33.06 -27.51 3.30
CA ASN A 2 32.16 -26.43 2.87
C ASN A 2 32.78 -25.58 1.74
N ALA A 3 31.98 -24.61 1.24
CA ALA A 3 32.28 -23.53 0.30
C ALA A 3 32.19 -23.88 -1.22
N GLY A 4 31.61 -23.02 -2.06
CA GLY A 4 30.96 -21.75 -1.74
C GLY A 4 30.05 -21.23 -2.86
N ARG A 5 28.94 -20.60 -2.47
CA ARG A 5 28.02 -19.92 -3.39
C ARG A 5 28.03 -18.43 -3.06
N THR A 6 28.49 -17.62 -4.00
CA THR A 6 28.68 -16.17 -3.83
C THR A 6 27.36 -15.50 -3.47
N ARG A 7 27.34 -14.74 -2.38
CA ARG A 7 26.16 -14.00 -1.92
C ARG A 7 26.19 -12.61 -2.53
N THR A 8 25.31 -12.34 -3.49
CA THR A 8 25.12 -10.97 -4.01
C THR A 8 24.46 -10.12 -2.92
N THR A 9 25.22 -9.18 -2.36
CA THR A 9 24.68 -8.20 -1.42
C THR A 9 23.83 -7.19 -2.19
N VAL A 10 22.51 -7.25 -2.03
CA VAL A 10 21.60 -6.20 -2.50
C VAL A 10 21.71 -5.05 -1.50
N THR A 11 22.49 -4.03 -1.85
CA THR A 11 22.58 -2.78 -1.09
C THR A 11 21.28 -2.02 -1.26
N ALA A 12 20.39 -2.08 -0.27
CA ALA A 12 19.18 -1.27 -0.26
C ALA A 12 19.55 0.22 -0.19
N SER A 13 19.09 1.01 -1.16
CA SER A 13 19.31 2.46 -1.18
C SER A 13 18.59 3.12 -0.01
N THR A 14 19.33 3.55 0.99
CA THR A 14 18.81 4.22 2.19
C THR A 14 18.61 5.72 1.94
N PHE A 15 17.40 6.22 2.16
CA PHE A 15 17.14 7.65 2.35
C PHE A 15 16.79 7.92 3.82
N SER A 16 17.43 8.91 4.43
CA SER A 16 17.29 9.22 5.86
C SER A 16 16.21 10.27 6.11
N VAL A 17 15.05 9.84 6.60
CA VAL A 17 13.94 10.74 7.03
C VAL A 17 14.24 11.44 8.37
N GLY A 18 15.41 11.22 8.97
CA GLY A 18 15.81 11.88 10.23
C GLY A 18 16.09 13.38 10.11
N GLY A 19 16.48 13.86 8.92
CA GLY A 19 16.88 15.26 8.70
C GLY A 19 15.74 16.28 8.84
N GLU A 20 14.53 15.94 8.41
CA GLU A 20 13.37 16.84 8.47
C GLU A 20 12.57 16.75 9.77
N LEU A 21 12.87 15.76 10.64
CA LEU A 21 12.13 15.51 11.88
C LEU A 21 12.96 15.68 13.17
N GLY A 22 14.26 15.96 13.07
CA GLY A 22 15.09 16.35 14.21
C GLY A 22 15.36 15.24 15.25
N LEU A 23 15.20 13.97 14.88
CA LEU A 23 15.38 12.83 15.78
C LEU A 23 16.78 12.19 15.62
N PRO A 24 17.52 11.91 16.71
CA PRO A 24 18.80 11.22 16.65
C PRO A 24 18.60 9.72 16.42
N GLY A 25 19.16 9.21 15.32
CA GLY A 25 19.15 7.79 14.96
C GLY A 25 18.44 7.51 13.63
N GLY A 26 19.11 6.79 12.73
CA GLY A 26 18.53 6.40 11.44
C GLY A 26 17.47 5.32 11.62
N ILE A 27 16.22 5.63 11.28
CA ILE A 27 15.14 4.64 11.19
C ILE A 27 15.23 3.98 9.81
N HIS A 28 15.31 2.65 9.78
CA HIS A 28 15.35 1.84 8.55
C HIS A 28 13.97 1.18 8.32
N GLN A 29 13.43 1.21 7.10
CA GLN A 29 11.99 0.92 6.83
C GLN A 29 11.75 -0.10 5.69
N ALA A 30 10.73 -0.97 5.83
CA ALA A 30 10.22 -1.92 4.80
C ALA A 30 8.73 -2.31 5.04
N ALA A 31 7.94 -2.58 3.98
CA ALA A 31 6.47 -2.38 3.79
C ALA A 31 5.40 -3.36 4.40
N TRP A 32 4.08 -2.96 4.36
CA TRP A 32 2.97 -2.80 5.39
C TRP A 32 1.94 -3.93 5.72
N LEU A 33 0.99 -3.76 6.75
CA LEU A 33 -0.42 -4.28 7.16
C LEU A 33 -0.95 -5.65 7.88
N PHE A 34 -1.12 -5.90 9.21
CA PHE A 34 -2.23 -6.67 9.97
C PHE A 34 -2.01 -7.30 11.42
N VAL A 35 -3.12 -7.39 12.19
CA VAL A 35 -3.48 -7.65 13.64
C VAL A 35 -2.90 -8.86 14.46
N PRO A 36 -2.67 -8.73 15.80
CA PRO A 36 -2.25 -9.82 16.71
C PRO A 36 -3.35 -10.81 17.18
N PRO A 37 -2.97 -12.05 17.55
CA PRO A 37 -3.74 -12.92 18.44
C PRO A 37 -4.11 -12.26 19.79
N ARG A 38 -5.21 -12.72 20.43
CA ARG A 38 -5.57 -12.28 21.79
C ARG A 38 -4.43 -12.56 22.78
N GLY A 39 -3.88 -11.49 23.37
CA GLY A 39 -2.85 -11.57 24.41
C GLY A 39 -1.40 -11.48 23.93
N THR A 40 -1.13 -11.30 22.63
CA THR A 40 0.24 -11.14 22.11
C THR A 40 0.49 -9.70 21.64
N GLU A 41 1.00 -8.87 22.55
CA GLU A 41 1.24 -7.43 22.43
C GLU A 41 1.98 -6.94 21.16
N PRO A 42 1.36 -6.05 20.36
CA PRO A 42 2.03 -5.10 19.49
C PRO A 42 1.55 -3.66 19.77
N VAL A 43 0.96 -3.39 20.95
CA VAL A 43 0.23 -2.14 21.21
C VAL A 43 1.15 -0.93 21.12
N ALA A 44 2.43 -1.07 21.48
CA ALA A 44 3.42 0.01 21.35
C ALA A 44 3.58 0.52 19.90
N VAL A 45 3.71 -0.40 18.92
CA VAL A 45 3.85 -0.03 17.49
C VAL A 45 2.55 0.53 16.95
N LEU A 46 1.41 -0.06 17.33
CA LEU A 46 0.08 0.40 16.94
C LEU A 46 -0.22 1.82 17.48
N VAL A 47 0.09 2.08 18.76
CA VAL A 47 -0.07 3.40 19.40
C VAL A 47 0.87 4.42 18.77
N GLN A 48 2.13 4.06 18.51
CA GLN A 48 3.08 4.92 17.79
C GLN A 48 2.56 5.30 16.40
N ASN A 49 2.05 4.35 15.63
CA ASN A 49 1.62 4.62 14.25
C ASN A 49 0.29 5.37 14.20
N ARG A 50 -0.62 5.16 15.17
CA ARG A 50 -1.77 6.06 15.38
C ARG A 50 -1.33 7.49 15.68
N ALA A 51 -0.36 7.70 16.57
CA ALA A 51 0.15 9.03 16.90
C ALA A 51 0.85 9.70 15.70
N ILE A 52 1.57 8.94 14.86
CA ILE A 52 2.16 9.42 13.60
C ILE A 52 1.06 9.81 12.61
N LEU A 53 0.06 8.97 12.41
CA LEU A 53 -1.07 9.20 11.49
C LEU A 53 -1.90 10.42 11.92
N ALA A 54 -2.18 10.52 13.23
CA ALA A 54 -2.89 11.62 13.84
C ALA A 54 -2.15 12.96 13.62
N ARG A 55 -0.84 12.99 13.90
CA ARG A 55 0.01 14.13 13.60
C ARG A 55 0.07 14.45 12.10
N ARG A 56 0.16 13.43 11.24
CA ARG A 56 0.27 13.59 9.77
C ARG A 56 -0.95 14.28 9.18
N PHE A 57 -2.14 13.90 9.62
CA PHE A 57 -3.40 14.44 9.09
C PHE A 57 -4.01 15.58 9.92
N GLY A 58 -3.45 15.90 11.09
CA GLY A 58 -3.96 16.94 11.98
C GLY A 58 -5.26 16.54 12.68
N VAL A 59 -5.41 15.25 12.99
CA VAL A 59 -6.59 14.68 13.66
C VAL A 59 -6.27 14.30 15.10
N ASP A 60 -7.31 14.22 15.93
CA ASP A 60 -7.19 13.85 17.34
C ASP A 60 -6.58 12.43 17.48
N PRO A 61 -5.49 12.24 18.27
CA PRO A 61 -4.88 10.92 18.47
C PRO A 61 -5.80 9.89 19.14
N ASP A 62 -6.82 10.32 19.88
CA ASP A 62 -7.81 9.46 20.52
C ASP A 62 -9.06 9.23 19.65
N ALA A 63 -9.12 9.83 18.45
CA ALA A 63 -10.23 9.61 17.51
C ALA A 63 -10.34 8.14 17.11
N THR A 64 -11.53 7.56 17.23
CA THR A 64 -11.81 6.18 16.78
C THR A 64 -11.96 6.09 15.26
N PHE A 65 -12.47 7.16 14.63
CA PHE A 65 -12.63 7.29 13.19
C PHE A 65 -12.21 8.69 12.75
N PHE A 66 -11.73 8.82 11.51
CA PHE A 66 -11.50 10.12 10.87
C PHE A 66 -11.70 10.01 9.35
N THR A 67 -12.00 11.14 8.70
CA THR A 67 -11.97 11.24 7.24
C THR A 67 -10.60 11.77 6.83
N VAL A 68 -9.89 11.06 5.94
CA VAL A 68 -8.57 11.51 5.43
C VAL A 68 -8.75 12.87 4.72
N PRO A 69 -8.03 13.94 5.12
CA PRO A 69 -8.12 15.24 4.46
C PRO A 69 -7.67 15.14 3.01
N ARG A 70 -8.61 15.06 2.06
CA ARG A 70 -8.34 14.75 0.64
C ARG A 70 -7.32 15.70 0.00
N GLN A 71 -7.32 16.98 0.38
CA GLN A 71 -6.32 17.96 -0.07
C GLN A 71 -4.88 17.53 0.25
N GLN A 72 -4.62 16.88 1.39
CA GLN A 72 -3.29 16.44 1.81
C GLN A 72 -2.80 15.19 1.06
N VAL A 73 -3.70 14.45 0.41
CA VAL A 73 -3.39 13.24 -0.39
C VAL A 73 -3.68 13.40 -1.88
N ARG A 74 -4.20 14.55 -2.34
CA ARG A 74 -4.60 14.82 -3.73
C ARG A 74 -3.55 14.43 -4.76
N GLN A 75 -2.28 14.78 -4.52
CA GLN A 75 -1.16 14.46 -5.42
C GLN A 75 -0.73 12.98 -5.38
N LEU A 76 -1.03 12.24 -4.31
CA LEU A 76 -0.80 10.79 -4.24
C LEU A 76 -1.95 10.02 -4.90
N PHE A 77 -3.18 10.54 -4.81
CA PHE A 77 -4.39 9.84 -5.21
C PHE A 77 -4.72 10.08 -6.69
N PHE A 78 -4.59 11.31 -7.18
CA PHE A 78 -5.05 11.70 -8.50
C PHE A 78 -3.94 12.35 -9.32
N GLY A 79 -3.72 11.81 -10.52
CA GLY A 79 -2.77 12.34 -11.50
C GLY A 79 -3.24 13.67 -12.11
N PRO A 80 -2.41 14.25 -13.00
CA PRO A 80 -2.77 15.45 -13.77
C PRO A 80 -3.81 15.16 -14.86
N ASP A 81 -4.06 13.89 -15.17
CA ASP A 81 -5.01 13.41 -16.18
C ASP A 81 -6.43 13.16 -15.62
N VAL A 82 -6.62 13.34 -14.31
CA VAL A 82 -7.93 13.19 -13.65
C VAL A 82 -8.66 14.54 -13.62
N PRO A 83 -9.84 14.66 -14.26
CA PRO A 83 -10.64 15.89 -14.23
C PRO A 83 -11.05 16.32 -12.82
N ASP A 84 -11.10 17.64 -12.58
CA ASP A 84 -11.38 18.17 -11.23
C ASP A 84 -12.81 17.90 -10.74
N ASP A 85 -13.79 17.70 -11.64
CA ASP A 85 -15.16 17.26 -11.29
C ASP A 85 -15.18 15.80 -10.80
N VAL A 86 -14.38 14.92 -11.40
CA VAL A 86 -14.16 13.54 -10.93
C VAL A 86 -13.48 13.54 -9.55
N VAL A 87 -12.47 14.40 -9.35
CA VAL A 87 -11.83 14.56 -8.03
C VAL A 87 -12.82 15.09 -6.99
N ALA A 88 -13.63 16.09 -7.35
CA ALA A 88 -14.65 16.65 -6.46
C ALA A 88 -15.70 15.59 -6.07
N ALA A 89 -16.11 14.75 -7.02
CA ALA A 89 -17.03 13.64 -6.77
C ALA A 89 -16.47 12.60 -5.79
N ASP A 90 -15.21 12.15 -5.97
CA ASP A 90 -14.56 11.26 -4.99
C ASP A 90 -14.41 11.92 -3.62
N CYS A 91 -14.03 13.20 -3.59
CA CYS A 91 -13.88 13.94 -2.34
C CYS A 91 -15.21 14.09 -1.59
N ALA A 92 -16.32 14.28 -2.31
CA ALA A 92 -17.66 14.31 -1.74
C ALA A 92 -18.15 12.93 -1.26
N ALA A 93 -17.65 11.85 -1.86
CA ALA A 93 -17.93 10.47 -1.47
C ALA A 93 -17.00 9.93 -0.35
N ALA A 94 -16.07 10.75 0.16
CA ALA A 94 -15.11 10.32 1.17
C ALA A 94 -15.80 9.96 2.50
N CYS A 95 -15.59 8.72 2.95
CA CYS A 95 -16.13 8.21 4.22
C CYS A 95 -15.09 8.27 5.37
N ALA A 96 -15.57 8.24 6.60
CA ALA A 96 -14.72 8.12 7.78
C ALA A 96 -14.18 6.67 7.90
N VAL A 97 -12.87 6.53 8.06
CA VAL A 97 -12.18 5.25 8.23
C VAL A 97 -11.82 5.02 9.70
N PRO A 98 -11.79 3.76 10.20
CA PRO A 98 -11.31 3.49 11.56
C PRO A 98 -9.84 3.91 11.70
N MET A 99 -9.52 4.68 12.74
CA MET A 99 -8.16 5.13 13.04
C MET A 99 -7.19 3.95 13.17
N ALA A 100 -7.64 2.86 13.81
CA ALA A 100 -6.90 1.61 13.90
C ALA A 100 -6.54 1.06 12.53
N ALA A 101 -7.52 0.86 11.65
CA ALA A 101 -7.31 0.32 10.31
C ALA A 101 -6.44 1.23 9.43
N ALA A 102 -6.59 2.54 9.55
CA ALA A 102 -5.78 3.50 8.82
C ALA A 102 -4.31 3.54 9.31
N ALA A 103 -4.09 3.41 10.62
CA ALA A 103 -2.76 3.25 11.20
C ALA A 103 -2.18 1.86 10.91
N ASP A 104 -3.02 0.85 10.69
CA ASP A 104 -2.63 -0.50 10.31
C ASP A 104 -2.14 -0.55 8.85
N ILE A 105 -2.93 -0.03 7.89
CA ILE A 105 -2.48 0.08 6.49
C ILE A 105 -1.28 1.03 6.38
N GLY A 106 -1.22 2.01 7.31
CA GLY A 106 -0.11 2.89 7.60
C GLY A 106 0.87 2.40 8.69
N THR A 107 1.07 1.08 8.86
CA THR A 107 2.23 0.46 9.55
C THR A 107 3.07 -0.43 8.61
N PRO A 108 4.39 -0.19 8.41
CA PRO A 108 5.26 -1.03 7.57
C PRO A 108 5.43 -2.47 8.15
N GLY A 109 5.96 -3.41 7.37
CA GLY A 109 6.17 -4.84 7.68
C GLY A 109 4.94 -5.77 7.61
N PHE A 110 3.75 -5.24 7.81
CA PHE A 110 2.73 -5.88 8.65
C PHE A 110 1.78 -6.94 7.93
N VAL A 111 1.41 -6.87 6.62
CA VAL A 111 0.68 -7.90 5.79
C VAL A 111 1.62 -8.99 5.33
N ARG A 112 2.93 -8.78 5.38
CA ARG A 112 3.87 -9.70 4.74
C ARG A 112 3.64 -11.17 5.11
N ALA A 113 3.18 -11.44 6.34
CA ALA A 113 2.73 -12.76 6.77
C ALA A 113 1.41 -13.23 6.09
N ALA A 114 0.37 -12.39 6.09
CA ALA A 114 -0.91 -12.66 5.42
C ALA A 114 -0.75 -12.82 3.89
N ALA A 115 -0.06 -11.89 3.23
CA ALA A 115 0.27 -11.93 1.80
C ALA A 115 1.03 -13.20 1.43
N ALA A 116 2.02 -13.60 2.24
CA ALA A 116 2.76 -14.85 2.03
C ALA A 116 1.91 -16.11 2.22
N GLY A 117 0.75 -16.01 2.89
CA GLY A 117 -0.21 -17.10 3.08
C GLY A 117 -1.35 -17.15 2.06
N LEU A 118 -1.45 -16.19 1.12
CA LEU A 118 -2.47 -16.23 0.07
C LEU A 118 -2.14 -17.33 -0.95
N THR A 119 -3.05 -18.29 -1.10
CA THR A 119 -2.89 -19.48 -1.98
C THR A 119 -3.70 -19.40 -3.29
N VAL A 120 -4.21 -18.22 -3.62
CA VAL A 120 -5.05 -17.97 -4.80
C VAL A 120 -4.26 -17.24 -5.90
N PRO A 121 -4.71 -17.26 -7.18
CA PRO A 121 -4.19 -16.37 -8.21
C PRO A 121 -4.44 -14.89 -7.85
N LEU A 122 -3.45 -14.03 -8.11
CA LEU A 122 -3.50 -12.60 -7.76
C LEU A 122 -3.22 -11.71 -8.98
N LEU A 123 -4.01 -10.64 -9.09
CA LEU A 123 -3.67 -9.44 -9.87
C LEU A 123 -3.25 -8.36 -8.86
N LEU A 124 -2.04 -7.82 -9.05
CA LEU A 124 -1.55 -6.65 -8.33
C LEU A 124 -1.54 -5.48 -9.32
N GLY A 125 -2.38 -4.48 -9.08
CA GLY A 125 -2.47 -3.25 -9.87
C GLY A 125 -1.95 -2.06 -9.07
N PHE A 126 -1.10 -1.24 -9.67
CA PHE A 126 -0.55 -0.02 -9.07
C PHE A 126 -0.46 1.12 -10.07
N GLY A 127 -0.59 2.36 -9.60
CA GLY A 127 -0.19 3.53 -10.37
C GLY A 127 1.33 3.66 -10.53
N GLY A 128 1.77 4.57 -11.39
CA GLY A 128 3.17 5.02 -11.44
C GLY A 128 3.55 5.85 -10.20
N VAL A 129 2.56 6.47 -9.56
CA VAL A 129 2.66 7.10 -8.23
C VAL A 129 1.66 6.42 -7.31
N ASP A 130 2.13 5.62 -6.35
CA ASP A 130 1.26 4.81 -5.49
C ASP A 130 1.72 4.85 -4.02
N THR A 131 0.90 4.25 -3.16
CA THR A 131 1.18 3.93 -1.76
C THR A 131 2.27 2.87 -1.58
N SER A 132 2.50 2.00 -2.58
CA SER A 132 3.67 1.14 -2.62
C SER A 132 4.90 1.95 -3.06
N ALA A 133 5.99 1.84 -2.28
CA ALA A 133 7.25 2.51 -2.57
C ALA A 133 8.03 1.86 -3.74
N ASP A 134 7.77 0.58 -4.03
CA ASP A 134 8.31 -0.12 -5.21
C ASP A 134 7.33 -1.24 -5.63
N PRO A 135 6.37 -0.93 -6.51
CA PRO A 135 5.43 -1.91 -7.07
C PRO A 135 6.08 -3.15 -7.69
N LEU A 136 7.34 -3.07 -8.16
CA LEU A 136 8.04 -4.19 -8.80
C LEU A 136 8.51 -5.24 -7.79
N LEU A 137 8.67 -4.86 -6.52
CA LEU A 137 9.05 -5.79 -5.43
C LEU A 137 7.84 -6.49 -4.78
N GLU A 138 6.64 -5.94 -4.93
CA GLU A 138 5.40 -6.46 -4.31
C GLU A 138 5.14 -7.95 -4.58
N PRO A 139 5.31 -8.49 -5.81
CA PRO A 139 5.13 -9.93 -6.07
C PRO A 139 5.97 -10.85 -5.16
N SER A 140 7.12 -10.38 -4.66
CA SER A 140 8.03 -11.18 -3.82
C SER A 140 7.48 -11.50 -2.41
N TYR A 141 6.38 -10.84 -2.01
CA TYR A 141 5.70 -11.07 -0.74
C TYR A 141 4.62 -12.16 -0.84
N TYR A 142 4.07 -12.43 -2.03
CA TYR A 142 2.95 -13.37 -2.25
C TYR A 142 3.39 -14.81 -2.52
N ARG A 143 4.21 -15.35 -1.62
CA ARG A 143 5.01 -16.57 -1.87
C ARG A 143 4.24 -17.88 -2.00
N ALA A 144 3.03 -17.96 -1.46
CA ALA A 144 2.16 -19.14 -1.59
C ALA A 144 1.15 -19.03 -2.75
N ALA A 145 1.10 -17.88 -3.43
CA ALA A 145 0.12 -17.65 -4.49
C ALA A 145 0.46 -18.49 -5.72
N THR A 146 -0.54 -19.11 -6.32
CA THR A 146 -0.36 -20.05 -7.44
C THR A 146 0.01 -19.36 -8.75
N ASP A 147 -0.34 -18.08 -8.88
CA ASP A 147 0.00 -17.19 -9.98
C ASP A 147 -0.08 -15.75 -9.47
N VAL A 148 0.90 -14.92 -9.81
CA VAL A 148 0.97 -13.51 -9.40
C VAL A 148 1.29 -12.68 -10.62
N THR A 149 0.36 -11.80 -11.00
CA THR A 149 0.54 -10.89 -12.12
C THR A 149 0.55 -9.46 -11.66
N LEU A 150 1.61 -8.76 -12.02
CA LEU A 150 1.79 -7.33 -11.77
C LEU A 150 1.36 -6.51 -13.00
N ARG A 151 0.64 -5.43 -12.76
CA ARG A 151 0.35 -4.36 -13.70
C ARG A 151 0.66 -3.02 -13.03
N VAL A 152 1.57 -2.26 -13.63
CA VAL A 152 1.84 -0.87 -13.24
C VAL A 152 1.32 0.01 -14.37
N PHE A 153 0.49 0.99 -14.02
CA PHE A 153 -0.14 1.93 -14.95
C PHE A 153 0.61 3.27 -14.85
N PRO A 154 1.62 3.56 -15.69
CA PRO A 154 2.63 4.57 -15.38
C PRO A 154 2.11 6.00 -15.33
N THR A 155 0.98 6.27 -16.00
CA THR A 155 0.29 7.57 -15.99
C THR A 155 -0.70 7.72 -14.83
N ALA A 156 -1.10 6.63 -14.18
CA ALA A 156 -2.04 6.65 -13.09
C ALA A 156 -1.37 6.94 -11.74
N HIS A 157 -2.14 7.52 -10.84
CA HIS A 157 -1.84 7.62 -9.42
C HIS A 157 -2.65 6.58 -8.63
N HIS A 158 -2.55 6.55 -7.30
CA HIS A 158 -3.16 5.51 -6.45
C HIS A 158 -4.67 5.26 -6.71
N CYS A 159 -5.46 6.31 -6.99
CA CYS A 159 -6.85 6.17 -7.44
C CYS A 159 -6.92 5.95 -8.96
N HIS A 160 -6.25 4.93 -9.48
CA HIS A 160 -6.15 4.62 -10.91
C HIS A 160 -7.51 4.38 -11.59
N ASN A 161 -8.56 4.06 -10.82
CA ASN A 161 -9.93 3.94 -11.30
C ASN A 161 -10.51 5.27 -11.85
N SER A 162 -9.96 6.41 -11.42
CA SER A 162 -10.33 7.76 -11.87
C SER A 162 -9.45 8.27 -13.02
N ALA A 163 -8.33 7.61 -13.32
CA ALA A 163 -7.40 8.00 -14.37
C ALA A 163 -7.99 7.82 -15.78
N THR A 164 -7.36 8.42 -16.79
CA THR A 164 -7.73 8.24 -18.20
C THR A 164 -7.49 6.80 -18.66
N CYS A 165 -6.42 6.16 -18.18
CA CYS A 165 -6.10 4.74 -18.42
C CYS A 165 -6.92 3.75 -17.56
N ARG A 166 -8.01 4.19 -16.90
CA ARG A 166 -8.91 3.29 -16.15
C ARG A 166 -9.49 2.16 -17.00
N VAL A 167 -9.59 2.32 -18.32
CA VAL A 167 -9.99 1.23 -19.23
C VAL A 167 -8.97 0.10 -19.18
N ASP A 168 -7.68 0.41 -19.29
CA ASP A 168 -6.58 -0.57 -19.19
C ASP A 168 -6.57 -1.28 -17.81
N VAL A 169 -6.97 -0.58 -16.75
CA VAL A 169 -7.15 -1.15 -15.40
C VAL A 169 -8.26 -2.19 -15.39
N TYR A 170 -9.44 -1.86 -15.93
CA TYR A 170 -10.58 -2.78 -15.97
C TYR A 170 -10.38 -3.93 -16.96
N ASP A 171 -9.70 -3.71 -18.08
CA ASP A 171 -9.30 -4.75 -19.02
C ASP A 171 -8.34 -5.75 -18.35
N ALA A 172 -7.35 -5.28 -17.57
CA ALA A 172 -6.48 -6.16 -16.81
C ALA A 172 -7.23 -7.01 -15.76
N VAL A 173 -8.31 -6.48 -15.16
CA VAL A 173 -9.20 -7.24 -14.28
C VAL A 173 -10.04 -8.26 -15.08
N ALA A 174 -10.61 -7.85 -16.21
CA ALA A 174 -11.42 -8.70 -17.08
C ALA A 174 -10.61 -9.88 -17.63
N ASP A 175 -9.41 -9.63 -18.17
CA ASP A 175 -8.45 -10.64 -18.61
C ASP A 175 -8.17 -11.68 -17.52
N ARG A 176 -8.01 -11.23 -16.27
CA ARG A 176 -7.72 -12.09 -15.12
C ARG A 176 -8.92 -12.95 -14.72
N VAL A 177 -10.12 -12.39 -14.74
CA VAL A 177 -11.36 -13.12 -14.50
C VAL A 177 -11.60 -14.14 -15.61
N VAL A 178 -11.44 -13.76 -16.88
CA VAL A 178 -11.61 -14.64 -18.04
C VAL A 178 -10.57 -15.76 -18.06
N ALA A 179 -9.29 -15.46 -17.80
CA ALA A 179 -8.24 -16.49 -17.72
C ALA A 179 -8.50 -17.50 -16.58
N ARG A 180 -9.12 -17.06 -15.47
CA ARG A 180 -9.41 -17.92 -14.32
C ARG A 180 -10.72 -18.70 -14.42
N PHE A 181 -11.74 -18.16 -15.08
CA PHE A 181 -13.11 -18.68 -15.05
C PHE A 181 -13.77 -18.87 -16.43
N GLY A 182 -13.27 -18.26 -17.50
CA GLY A 182 -13.86 -18.30 -18.84
C GLY A 182 -13.85 -19.67 -19.53
N GLY A 183 -13.16 -20.67 -18.95
CA GLY A 183 -13.21 -22.07 -19.35
C GLY A 183 -14.29 -22.90 -18.63
N VAL A 184 -15.00 -22.34 -17.65
CA VAL A 184 -16.07 -23.04 -16.92
C VAL A 184 -17.39 -22.84 -17.68
N ARG A 185 -17.83 -23.90 -18.38
CA ARG A 185 -19.18 -24.06 -18.91
C ARG A 185 -19.87 -25.23 -18.21
#